data_AF-A0A3D0ZVR9-F1
#
_entry.id   AF-A0A3D0ZVR9-F1
#
_cell.length_a   1.000
_cell.length_b   1.000
_cell.length_c   1.000
_cell.angle_alpha   90.00
_cell.angle_beta   90.00
_cell.angle_gamma   90.00
#
_symmetry.space_group_name_H-M   'P 1'
#
loop_
_entity.id
_entity.type
_entity.pdbx_description
1 polymer ?
#
loop_
_entity_poly.entity_id
_entity_poly.type
_entity_poly.pdbx_seq_one_letter_code
_entity_poly.pdbx_strand_id
1 'polypeptide(L)'
;MVADIPGVNPVDIEISHNKGILTIKGDRLIEEPVSEGKFSRKERRRGTFMRQLKVPELAEVDNISAISTHGVLTIKIPKAAPASPVRVAVETA
;
A
#
# COMPACT_ATOMS: atom_id res chain seq x y z
N MET A 1 -8.46 -1.53 -1.27
CA MET A 1 -8.10 -0.48 -2.26
C MET A 1 -7.24 -1.09 -3.36
N VAL A 2 -7.19 -0.45 -4.53
CA VAL A 2 -6.40 -0.92 -5.68
C VAL A 2 -5.52 0.19 -6.24
N ALA A 3 -4.35 -0.17 -6.79
CA ALA A 3 -3.43 0.76 -7.45
C ALA A 3 -2.72 0.10 -8.63
N ASP A 4 -2.59 0.83 -9.74
CA ASP A 4 -1.87 0.37 -10.93
C ASP A 4 -0.37 0.62 -10.77
N ILE A 5 0.40 -0.46 -10.65
CA ILE A 5 1.86 -0.44 -10.50
C ILE A 5 2.50 -1.43 -11.50
N PRO A 6 2.26 -1.28 -12.81
CA PRO A 6 2.82 -2.21 -13.81
C PRO A 6 4.34 -2.08 -13.91
N GLY A 7 5.02 -3.21 -14.11
CA GLY A 7 6.48 -3.26 -14.33
C GLY A 7 7.32 -2.97 -13.07
N VAL A 8 6.79 -3.27 -11.89
CA VAL A 8 7.54 -3.24 -10.63
C VAL A 8 7.43 -4.64 -10.02
N ASN A 9 8.55 -5.22 -9.61
CA ASN A 9 8.54 -6.50 -8.93
C ASN A 9 7.84 -6.33 -7.57
N PRO A 10 6.86 -7.17 -7.19
CA PRO A 10 6.13 -7.01 -5.94
C PRO A 10 7.01 -6.91 -4.69
N VAL A 11 8.19 -7.55 -4.69
CA VAL A 11 9.14 -7.48 -3.57
C VAL A 11 9.79 -6.10 -3.39
N ASP A 12 9.78 -5.27 -4.44
CA ASP A 12 10.32 -3.91 -4.43
C ASP A 12 9.28 -2.86 -4.01
N ILE A 13 8.06 -3.29 -3.68
CA ILE A 13 6.97 -2.42 -3.22
C ILE A 13 6.98 -2.41 -1.70
N GLU A 14 7.25 -1.25 -1.12
CA GLU A 14 7.18 -1.02 0.32
C GLU A 14 5.77 -0.53 0.69
N ILE A 15 5.16 -1.20 1.66
CA ILE A 15 3.88 -0.80 2.24
C ILE A 15 4.06 -0.69 3.75
N SER A 16 3.76 0.49 4.29
CA SER A 16 3.86 0.75 5.73
C SER A 16 2.64 1.50 6.24
N HIS A 17 2.30 1.28 7.51
CA HIS A 17 1.23 2.00 8.19
C HIS A 17 1.76 2.68 9.45
N ASN A 18 1.50 3.98 9.59
CA ASN A 18 1.90 4.75 10.76
C ASN A 18 0.85 5.83 11.05
N LYS A 19 0.37 5.90 12.31
CA LYS A 19 -0.57 6.94 12.80
C LYS A 19 -1.77 7.19 11.85
N GLY A 20 -2.40 6.11 11.38
CA GLY A 20 -3.58 6.18 10.50
C GLY A 20 -3.26 6.52 9.04
N ILE A 21 -1.99 6.59 8.65
CA ILE A 21 -1.54 6.80 7.28
C ILE A 21 -0.94 5.51 6.73
N LEU A 22 -1.53 5.00 5.65
CA LEU A 22 -0.94 3.96 4.83
C LEU A 22 -0.07 4.61 3.75
N THR A 23 1.19 4.21 3.70
CA THR A 23 2.17 4.65 2.69
C THR A 23 2.48 3.50 1.76
N ILE A 24 2.42 3.76 0.45
CA ILE A 24 2.83 2.83 -0.61
C ILE A 24 3.97 3.50 -1.35
N LYS A 25 5.13 2.86 -1.41
CA LYS A 25 6.35 3.40 -2.02
C LYS A 25 7.04 2.34 -2.87
N GLY A 26 7.75 2.78 -3.89
CA GLY A 26 8.66 1.93 -4.65
C GLY A 26 9.32 2.70 -5.78
N ASP A 27 10.13 2.00 -6.56
CA ASP A 27 10.84 2.55 -7.71
C ASP A 27 10.50 1.80 -8.99
N ARG A 28 10.10 2.54 -10.03
CA ARG A 28 9.95 1.97 -11.37
C ARG A 28 11.28 2.14 -12.12
N LEU A 29 12.11 1.12 -12.02
CA LEU A 29 13.43 1.04 -12.66
C LEU A 29 13.34 0.83 -14.17
N ILE A 30 14.43 1.13 -14.86
CA ILE A 30 14.62 0.89 -16.29
C ILE A 30 15.45 -0.38 -16.39
N GLU A 31 14.99 -1.38 -17.14
CA GLU A 31 15.92 -2.30 -17.78
C GLU A 31 16.61 -1.51 -18.89
N GLU A 32 17.86 -1.10 -18.67
CA GLU A 32 18.68 -0.59 -19.76
C GLU A 32 18.98 -1.79 -20.66
N PRO A 33 18.66 -1.74 -21.97
CA PRO A 33 19.12 -2.80 -22.85
C PRO A 33 20.64 -2.78 -22.83
N VAL A 34 21.22 -3.89 -22.39
CA VAL A 34 22.60 -4.25 -22.66
C VAL A 34 22.73 -4.26 -24.18
N SER A 35 23.35 -3.22 -24.74
CA SER A 35 23.54 -2.93 -26.17
C SER A 35 22.32 -2.39 -26.96
N GLU A 36 22.57 -1.23 -27.60
CA GLU A 36 22.02 -0.75 -28.89
C GLU A 36 20.51 -0.54 -29.04
N GLY A 37 20.05 0.65 -28.64
CA GLY A 37 18.80 1.22 -29.16
C GLY A 37 18.43 2.55 -28.52
N LYS A 38 18.63 3.67 -29.23
CA LYS A 38 18.07 4.97 -28.80
C LYS A 38 16.55 4.89 -28.99
N PHE A 39 15.80 4.88 -27.88
CA PHE A 39 14.33 4.96 -27.94
C PHE A 39 13.90 6.20 -28.74
N SER A 40 13.04 6.02 -29.75
CA SER A 40 12.44 7.14 -30.49
C SER A 40 11.39 7.89 -29.67
N ARG A 41 10.73 7.20 -28.71
CA ARG A 41 9.70 7.75 -27.83
C ARG A 41 9.58 6.95 -26.53
N LYS A 42 9.30 7.64 -25.42
CA LYS A 42 9.10 7.07 -24.08
C LYS A 42 7.88 7.71 -23.43
N GLU A 43 6.83 6.93 -23.18
CA GLU A 43 5.55 7.44 -22.65
C GLU A 43 5.26 6.98 -21.22
N ARG A 44 5.83 5.85 -20.82
CA ARG A 44 5.67 5.31 -19.45
C ARG A 44 6.45 6.17 -18.46
N ARG A 45 5.77 6.58 -17.37
CA ARG A 45 6.39 7.26 -16.23
C ARG A 45 7.45 6.37 -15.58
N ARG A 46 8.54 6.97 -15.11
CA ARG A 46 9.72 6.32 -14.50
C ARG A 46 10.02 6.97 -13.15
N GLY A 47 10.82 6.28 -12.34
CA GLY A 47 11.33 6.80 -11.07
C GLY A 47 10.49 6.41 -9.86
N THR A 48 10.79 7.06 -8.75
CA THR A 48 10.16 6.80 -7.46
C THR A 48 8.70 7.21 -7.45
N PHE A 49 7.86 6.37 -6.87
CA PHE A 49 6.50 6.70 -6.54
C PHE A 49 6.27 6.60 -5.03
N MET A 50 5.43 7.49 -4.51
CA MET A 50 4.94 7.44 -3.15
C MET A 50 3.49 7.89 -3.15
N ARG A 51 2.65 7.14 -2.46
CA ARG A 51 1.25 7.51 -2.22
C ARG A 51 0.93 7.31 -0.74
N GLN A 52 0.34 8.33 -0.14
CA GLN A 52 -0.13 8.29 1.24
C GLN A 52 -1.64 8.44 1.27
N LEU A 53 -2.28 7.61 2.09
CA LEU A 53 -3.72 7.53 2.20
C LEU A 53 -4.11 7.42 3.66
N LYS A 54 -5.10 8.22 4.08
CA LYS A 54 -5.69 8.08 5.41
C LYS A 54 -6.55 6.82 5.46
N VAL A 55 -6.32 6.01 6.48
CA VAL A 55 -7.10 4.81 6.78
C VAL A 55 -8.15 5.16 7.84
N PRO A 56 -9.38 4.59 7.79
CA PRO A 56 -10.37 4.78 8.84
C PRO A 56 -9.84 4.35 10.22
N GLU A 57 -10.30 4.99 11.28
CA GLU A 57 -9.88 4.70 12.66
C GLU A 57 -10.21 3.27 13.10
N LEU A 58 -11.32 2.72 12.61
CA LEU A 58 -11.75 1.35 12.87
C LEU A 58 -11.05 0.34 11.96
N ALA A 59 -9.81 0.56 11.54
CA ALA A 59 -9.05 -0.41 10.76
C ALA A 59 -8.28 -1.36 11.68
N GLU A 60 -8.33 -2.65 11.36
CA GLU A 60 -7.52 -3.67 12.03
C GLU A 60 -6.15 -3.76 11.34
N VAL A 61 -5.23 -2.93 11.81
CA VAL A 61 -3.94 -2.68 11.15
C VAL A 61 -3.07 -3.94 11.09
N ASP A 62 -3.12 -4.79 12.11
CA ASP A 62 -2.28 -5.99 12.23
C ASP A 62 -2.61 -7.05 11.16
N ASN A 63 -3.80 -6.96 10.56
CA ASN A 63 -4.29 -7.89 9.54
C ASN A 63 -4.36 -7.26 8.14
N ILE A 64 -3.61 -6.19 7.88
CA ILE A 64 -3.44 -5.65 6.53
C ILE A 64 -2.70 -6.69 5.66
N SER A 65 -3.25 -6.95 4.48
CA SER A 65 -2.62 -7.83 3.49
C SER A 65 -2.59 -7.17 2.12
N ALA A 66 -1.60 -7.53 1.31
CA ALA A 66 -1.42 -7.00 -0.03
C ALA A 66 -1.05 -8.12 -1.01
N ILE A 67 -1.61 -8.05 -2.22
CA ILE A 67 -1.32 -8.96 -3.32
C ILE A 67 -1.09 -8.12 -4.57
N SER A 68 -0.04 -8.42 -5.32
CA SER A 68 0.18 -7.84 -6.65
C SER A 68 -0.05 -8.91 -7.71
N THR A 69 -0.89 -8.61 -8.69
CA THR A 69 -1.23 -9.54 -9.78
C THR A 69 -1.38 -8.76 -11.07
N HIS A 70 -0.66 -9.18 -12.11
CA HIS A 70 -0.66 -8.53 -13.43
C HIS A 70 -0.43 -7.00 -13.40
N GLY A 71 0.41 -6.52 -12.47
CA GLY A 71 0.72 -5.09 -12.35
C GLY A 71 -0.31 -4.27 -11.56
N VAL A 72 -1.28 -4.93 -10.91
CA VAL A 72 -2.25 -4.28 -10.02
C VAL A 72 -1.98 -4.69 -8.58
N LEU A 73 -1.73 -3.71 -7.71
CA LEU A 73 -1.60 -3.92 -6.27
C LEU A 73 -2.97 -3.79 -5.61
N THR A 74 -3.40 -4.88 -4.96
CA THR A 74 -4.62 -4.92 -4.16
C THR A 74 -4.25 -4.97 -2.69
N ILE A 75 -4.70 -3.98 -1.92
CA ILE A 75 -4.50 -3.92 -0.46
C ILE A 75 -5.84 -4.11 0.24
N LYS A 76 -5.91 -5.11 1.12
CA LYS A 76 -7.05 -5.39 1.99
C LYS A 76 -6.74 -4.85 3.38
N ILE A 77 -7.65 -4.02 3.88
CA ILE A 77 -7.59 -3.43 5.21
C ILE A 77 -8.88 -3.85 5.91
N PRO A 78 -8.83 -4.86 6.80
CA PRO A 78 -9.99 -5.28 7.55
C PRO A 78 -10.48 -4.16 8.49
N LYS A 79 -11.78 -4.19 8.79
CA LYS A 79 -12.33 -3.32 9.82
C LYS A 79 -12.24 -4.04 11.17
N ALA A 80 -11.84 -3.32 12.20
CA ALA A 80 -11.90 -3.79 13.57
C ALA A 80 -13.35 -4.17 13.91
N ALA A 81 -13.50 -5.26 14.67
CA ALA A 81 -14.79 -5.65 15.19
C ALA A 81 -15.37 -4.53 16.08
N PRO A 82 -16.68 -4.27 16.02
CA PRO A 82 -17.30 -3.32 16.93
C PRO A 82 -17.08 -3.78 18.37
N ALA A 83 -16.70 -2.85 19.25
CA ALA A 83 -16.55 -3.16 20.66
C ALA A 83 -17.90 -3.56 21.26
N SER A 84 -17.92 -4.69 21.99
CA SER A 84 -19.08 -5.05 22.81
C SER A 84 -19.25 -4.02 23.93
N PRO A 85 -20.50 -3.63 24.27
CA PRO A 85 -20.74 -2.71 25.37
C PRO A 85 -20.19 -3.29 26.68
N VAL A 86 -19.38 -2.49 27.39
CA VAL A 86 -18.81 -2.85 28.68
C VAL A 86 -19.68 -2.27 29.79
N ARG A 87 -20.08 -3.10 30.75
CA ARG A 87 -20.76 -2.63 31.96
C ARG A 87 -19.71 -2.14 32.95
N VAL A 88 -19.80 -0.87 33.35
CA VAL A 88 -18.92 -0.27 34.36
C VAL A 88 -19.63 -0.33 35.71
N ALA A 89 -18.99 -0.93 36.72
CA ALA A 89 -19.47 -0.92 38.09
C ALA A 89 -19.08 0.40 38.78
N VAL A 90 -19.97 0.94 39.60
CA VAL A 90 -19.72 2.15 40.40
C VAL A 90 -19.23 1.71 41.78
N GLU A 91 -18.02 2.12 42.16
CA GLU A 91 -17.50 1.92 43.52
C GLU A 91 -17.98 3.06 44.44
N THR A 92 -18.32 2.70 45.68
CA THR A 92 -18.71 3.65 46.73
C THR A 92 -17.57 3.85 47.72
N ALA A 93 -17.44 5.09 48.22
CA ALA A 93 -16.41 5.50 49.20
C ALA A 93 -16.54 4.79 50.55
#